data_AF-A0A7U2FE87-F1
#
_entry.id   AF-A0A7U2FE87-F1
#
_cell.length_a   1.000
_cell.length_b   1.000
_cell.length_c   1.000
_cell.angle_alpha   90.00
_cell.angle_beta   90.00
_cell.angle_gamma   90.00
#
_symmetry.space_group_name_H-M   'P 1'
#
loop_
_entity.id
_entity.type
_entity.pdbx_description
1 polymer ?
#
loop_
_entity_poly.entity_id
_entity_poly.type
_entity_poly.pdbx_seq_one_letter_code
_entity_poly.pdbx_strand_id
1 'polypeptide(L)'
;MSFARRLIYSWVMVDQDLSLFHDTNPLFSVTEFGAPMPDADILWQARTAAEWSETFNQVHAFSNGHSSVGSGARPLSLREIFRYFLDDEIVIQDLQEIHLTPMHLRLLLHPLQTLVCQYCQLLSCFSDSVASRSRNRALTAASTRVRLEEVQALLGRWFDLARRYMKCNPICPMMQANLVMFHLISMNAVTNFPEIERLARREGFDSNFQQIMWMHNKCLSDVQEAIVHAGQILRLVREMPRGIRPPWWAGAVYRAALVMWTDSLVRNESTSPRQQGHFQPPNATLAIDQLTSDHPMILRYVSRKEGIPTLTKRDGTIVTIDNSFAVLSHCVDVLDEGVATRFSDGIRNKLERLARG
;
A
#
# COMPACT_ATOMS: atom_id res chain seq x y z
N MET A 1 22.56 -9.67 -23.62
CA MET A 1 21.50 -10.47 -22.95
C MET A 1 20.91 -9.81 -21.69
N SER A 2 21.10 -8.50 -21.46
CA SER A 2 20.59 -7.77 -20.28
C SER A 2 19.29 -6.99 -20.52
N PHE A 3 19.09 -6.45 -21.73
CA PHE A 3 17.88 -5.68 -22.08
C PHE A 3 16.57 -6.45 -21.89
N ALA A 4 16.55 -7.74 -22.25
CA ALA A 4 15.37 -8.59 -22.05
C ALA A 4 14.98 -8.74 -20.57
N ARG A 5 15.95 -8.77 -19.65
CA ARG A 5 15.69 -8.88 -18.20
C ARG A 5 15.06 -7.60 -17.66
N ARG A 6 15.61 -6.44 -18.04
CA ARG A 6 15.03 -5.13 -17.71
C ARG A 6 13.62 -4.96 -18.25
N LEU A 7 13.36 -5.47 -19.47
CA LEU A 7 12.01 -5.43 -20.05
C LEU A 7 11.03 -6.28 -19.24
N ILE A 8 11.39 -7.52 -18.89
CA ILE A 8 10.54 -8.41 -18.08
C ILE A 8 10.17 -7.73 -16.76
N TYR A 9 11.16 -7.27 -15.98
CA TYR A 9 10.89 -6.68 -14.66
C TYR A 9 10.20 -5.31 -14.73
N SER A 10 10.44 -4.53 -15.78
CA SER A 10 9.63 -3.33 -16.04
C SER A 10 8.16 -3.68 -16.30
N TRP A 11 7.91 -4.75 -17.03
CA TRP A 11 6.55 -5.21 -17.31
C TRP A 11 5.85 -5.72 -16.06
N VAL A 12 6.55 -6.42 -15.16
CA VAL A 12 6.02 -6.81 -13.84
C VAL A 12 5.57 -5.59 -13.03
N MET A 13 6.38 -4.52 -13.01
CA MET A 13 6.01 -3.31 -12.28
C MET A 13 4.75 -2.65 -12.86
N VAL A 14 4.66 -2.55 -14.19
CA VAL A 14 3.48 -1.99 -14.87
C VAL A 14 2.24 -2.84 -14.64
N ASP A 15 2.34 -4.16 -14.79
CA ASP A 15 1.26 -5.09 -14.51
C ASP A 15 0.77 -4.98 -13.07
N GLN A 16 1.70 -4.88 -12.11
CA GLN A 16 1.36 -4.69 -10.72
C GLN A 16 0.60 -3.38 -10.48
N ASP A 17 1.08 -2.27 -11.05
CA ASP A 17 0.44 -0.95 -10.92
C ASP A 17 -1.00 -1.03 -11.46
N LEU A 18 -1.19 -1.54 -12.67
CA LEU A 18 -2.51 -1.66 -13.29
C LEU A 18 -3.44 -2.55 -12.45
N SER A 19 -2.96 -3.74 -12.08
CA SER A 19 -3.74 -4.71 -11.31
C SER A 19 -4.20 -4.17 -9.96
N LEU A 20 -3.34 -3.38 -9.29
CA LEU A 20 -3.65 -2.76 -8.00
C LEU A 20 -4.83 -1.79 -8.09
N PHE A 21 -4.86 -0.96 -9.13
CA PHE A 21 -5.91 0.05 -9.30
C PHE A 21 -7.18 -0.49 -9.96
N HIS A 22 -7.10 -1.63 -10.64
CA HIS A 22 -8.24 -2.35 -11.22
C HIS A 22 -8.85 -3.43 -10.32
N ASP A 23 -8.31 -3.65 -9.12
CA ASP A 23 -8.73 -4.72 -8.19
C ASP A 23 -8.68 -6.13 -8.82
N THR A 24 -7.73 -6.35 -9.73
CA THR A 24 -7.49 -7.62 -10.40
C THR A 24 -6.19 -8.26 -9.90
N ASN A 25 -6.05 -9.57 -10.08
CA ASN A 25 -4.77 -10.22 -9.81
C ASN A 25 -3.74 -9.77 -10.85
N PRO A 26 -2.47 -9.57 -10.45
CA PRO A 26 -1.35 -9.50 -11.39
C PRO A 26 -1.34 -10.71 -12.33
N LEU A 27 -0.97 -10.48 -13.59
CA LEU A 27 -1.05 -11.48 -14.65
C LEU A 27 -0.05 -12.63 -14.48
N PHE A 28 1.11 -12.33 -13.89
CA PHE A 28 2.22 -13.28 -13.80
C PHE A 28 2.29 -13.96 -12.43
N SER A 29 2.63 -15.24 -12.41
CA SER A 29 2.99 -15.92 -11.17
C SER A 29 4.45 -15.64 -10.79
N VAL A 30 4.71 -15.55 -9.48
CA VAL A 30 6.08 -15.42 -8.97
C VAL A 30 6.99 -16.59 -9.40
N THR A 31 6.40 -17.77 -9.63
CA THR A 31 7.12 -18.98 -10.05
C THR A 31 7.71 -18.86 -11.46
N GLU A 32 7.18 -17.97 -12.30
CA GLU A 32 7.62 -17.71 -13.66
C GLU A 32 8.87 -16.81 -13.70
N PHE A 33 9.13 -16.04 -12.64
CA PHE A 33 10.28 -15.13 -12.56
C PHE A 33 11.56 -15.82 -12.09
N GLY A 34 12.01 -16.80 -12.88
CA GLY A 34 13.31 -17.47 -12.69
C GLY A 34 14.50 -16.74 -13.33
N ALA A 35 14.26 -15.69 -14.12
CA ALA A 35 15.33 -14.90 -14.72
C ALA A 35 15.99 -13.97 -13.69
N PRO A 36 17.33 -13.80 -13.69
CA PRO A 36 18.00 -12.85 -12.82
C PRO A 36 17.44 -11.43 -12.98
N MET A 37 17.34 -10.69 -11.87
CA MET A 37 16.95 -9.28 -11.88
C MET A 37 17.93 -8.41 -12.68
N PRO A 38 17.57 -7.17 -13.05
CA PRO A 38 18.52 -6.23 -13.61
C PRO A 38 19.67 -5.98 -12.64
N ASP A 39 20.88 -5.91 -13.17
CA ASP A 39 22.07 -5.58 -12.39
C ASP A 39 22.10 -4.09 -12.02
N ALA A 40 22.96 -3.71 -11.07
CA ALA A 40 23.06 -2.35 -10.54
C ALA A 40 23.25 -1.31 -11.66
N ASP A 41 22.51 -0.19 -11.57
CA ASP A 41 22.51 0.83 -12.63
C ASP A 41 23.89 1.45 -12.89
N ILE A 42 24.76 1.48 -11.87
CA ILE A 42 26.15 1.96 -11.98
C ILE A 42 26.97 1.17 -13.01
N LEU A 43 26.69 -0.12 -13.19
CA LEU A 43 27.36 -0.94 -14.20
C LEU A 43 27.04 -0.48 -15.64
N TRP A 44 25.94 0.22 -15.82
CA TRP A 44 25.52 0.75 -17.13
C TRP A 44 26.05 2.14 -17.41
N GLN A 45 26.54 2.82 -16.37
CA GLN A 45 27.13 4.15 -16.47
C GLN A 45 28.64 4.09 -16.75
N ALA A 46 29.25 2.92 -16.56
CA ALA A 46 30.66 2.70 -16.86
C ALA A 46 30.99 3.02 -18.34
N ARG A 47 31.98 3.89 -18.54
CA ARG A 47 32.38 4.39 -19.87
C ARG A 47 33.45 3.53 -20.51
N THR A 48 34.18 2.76 -19.71
CA THR A 48 35.27 1.90 -20.17
C THR A 48 35.11 0.48 -19.65
N ALA A 49 35.72 -0.49 -20.35
CA ALA A 49 35.71 -1.89 -19.91
C ALA A 49 36.42 -2.10 -18.56
N ALA A 50 37.47 -1.32 -18.28
CA ALA A 50 38.20 -1.37 -17.01
C ALA A 50 37.32 -0.89 -15.85
N GLU A 51 36.66 0.26 -16.02
CA GLU A 51 35.70 0.82 -15.06
C GLU A 51 34.53 -0.15 -14.82
N TRP A 52 34.00 -0.76 -15.89
CA TRP A 52 32.96 -1.77 -15.78
C TRP A 52 33.42 -2.98 -14.96
N SER A 53 34.62 -3.50 -15.23
CA SER A 53 35.18 -4.65 -14.53
C SER A 53 35.41 -4.38 -13.05
N GLU A 54 35.93 -3.20 -12.72
CA GLU A 54 36.13 -2.77 -11.34
C GLU A 54 34.78 -2.63 -10.61
N THR A 55 33.83 -1.95 -11.23
CA THR A 55 32.47 -1.79 -10.68
C THR A 55 31.78 -3.15 -10.51
N PHE A 56 31.96 -4.09 -11.45
CA PHE A 56 31.37 -5.43 -11.36
C PHE A 56 31.92 -6.23 -10.18
N ASN A 57 33.22 -6.13 -9.92
CA ASN A 57 33.85 -6.75 -8.75
C ASN A 57 33.37 -6.11 -7.44
N GLN A 58 33.08 -4.81 -7.43
CA GLN A 58 32.52 -4.14 -6.24
C GLN A 58 31.07 -4.56 -5.98
N VAL A 59 30.22 -4.60 -7.01
CA VAL A 59 28.79 -4.96 -6.90
C VAL A 59 28.60 -6.42 -6.52
N HIS A 60 29.42 -7.30 -7.07
CA HIS A 60 29.33 -8.76 -6.86
C HIS A 60 30.47 -9.29 -6.00
N ALA A 61 31.01 -8.48 -5.09
CA ALA A 61 32.18 -8.84 -4.29
C ALA A 61 31.95 -10.15 -3.53
N PHE A 62 32.86 -11.11 -3.69
CA PHE A 62 32.91 -12.31 -2.87
C PHE A 62 33.73 -12.06 -1.61
N SER A 63 33.33 -12.62 -0.47
CA SER A 63 33.99 -12.46 0.85
C SER A 63 35.47 -12.87 0.88
N ASN A 64 35.96 -13.53 -0.17
CA ASN A 64 37.31 -14.08 -0.29
C ASN A 64 38.21 -13.30 -1.29
N GLY A 65 37.78 -12.14 -1.80
CA GLY A 65 38.60 -11.29 -2.68
C GLY A 65 38.83 -11.84 -4.10
N HIS A 66 38.10 -12.88 -4.51
CA HIS A 66 38.14 -13.38 -5.88
C HIS A 66 37.44 -12.41 -6.84
N SER A 67 37.97 -12.29 -8.06
CA SER A 67 37.32 -11.53 -9.13
C SER A 67 35.95 -12.13 -9.46
N SER A 68 34.94 -11.29 -9.44
CA SER A 68 33.57 -11.65 -9.82
C SER A 68 33.41 -11.74 -11.33
N VAL A 69 34.22 -11.02 -12.10
CA VAL A 69 34.22 -11.11 -13.57
C VAL A 69 34.57 -12.54 -14.01
N GLY A 70 33.69 -13.12 -14.84
CA GLY A 70 33.83 -14.50 -15.33
C GLY A 70 33.34 -15.59 -14.39
N SER A 71 32.95 -15.26 -13.15
CA SER A 71 32.45 -16.24 -12.17
C SER A 71 31.02 -16.76 -12.45
N GLY A 72 30.28 -16.06 -13.32
CA GLY A 72 28.84 -16.29 -13.49
C GLY A 72 27.97 -15.59 -12.43
N ALA A 73 28.56 -14.74 -11.57
CA ALA A 73 27.83 -13.90 -10.62
C ALA A 73 26.69 -13.15 -11.32
N ARG A 74 25.53 -13.19 -10.70
CA ARG A 74 24.30 -12.58 -11.19
C ARG A 74 23.41 -12.23 -10.01
N PRO A 75 22.63 -11.15 -10.10
CA PRO A 75 21.64 -10.84 -9.07
C PRO A 75 20.62 -11.99 -8.97
N LEU A 76 20.00 -12.10 -7.80
CA LEU A 76 18.92 -13.05 -7.57
C LEU A 76 17.76 -12.77 -8.53
N SER A 77 16.99 -13.81 -8.85
CA SER A 77 15.68 -13.66 -9.47
C SER A 77 14.62 -13.29 -8.44
N LEU A 78 13.48 -12.75 -8.88
CA LEU A 78 12.35 -12.47 -7.97
C LEU A 78 11.84 -13.75 -7.29
N ARG A 79 11.86 -14.89 -7.97
CA ARG A 79 11.50 -16.17 -7.36
C ARG A 79 12.43 -16.55 -6.21
N GLU A 80 13.75 -16.36 -6.38
CA GLU A 80 14.75 -16.69 -5.36
C GLU A 80 14.65 -15.75 -4.16
N ILE A 81 14.58 -14.43 -4.37
CA ILE A 81 14.45 -13.47 -3.27
C ILE A 81 13.12 -13.64 -2.53
N PHE A 82 12.02 -13.96 -3.23
CA PHE A 82 10.75 -14.24 -2.56
C PHE A 82 10.82 -15.51 -1.71
N ARG A 83 11.55 -16.54 -2.13
CA ARG A 83 11.80 -17.72 -1.29
C ARG A 83 12.55 -17.35 -0.01
N TYR A 84 13.67 -16.65 -0.12
CA TYR A 84 14.40 -16.15 1.06
C TYR A 84 13.54 -15.27 1.96
N PHE A 85 12.64 -14.46 1.37
CA PHE A 85 11.70 -13.64 2.12
C PHE A 85 10.69 -14.50 2.91
N LEU A 86 10.20 -15.59 2.33
CA LEU A 86 9.28 -16.50 3.00
C LEU A 86 9.97 -17.20 4.19
N ASP A 87 11.19 -17.66 3.97
CA ASP A 87 12.01 -18.41 4.95
C ASP A 87 12.62 -17.51 6.06
N ASP A 88 12.39 -16.19 6.01
CA ASP A 88 12.98 -15.19 6.91
C ASP A 88 14.53 -15.13 6.84
N GLU A 89 15.10 -15.61 5.73
CA GLU A 89 16.53 -15.74 5.51
C GLU A 89 17.15 -14.51 4.82
N ILE A 90 16.35 -13.54 4.38
CA ILE A 90 16.88 -12.28 3.81
C ILE A 90 17.81 -11.55 4.80
N VAL A 91 17.64 -11.81 6.10
CA VAL A 91 18.35 -11.14 7.20
C VAL A 91 19.50 -11.98 7.76
N ILE A 92 19.51 -13.29 7.53
CA ILE A 92 20.34 -14.22 8.29
C ILE A 92 21.46 -14.74 7.39
N GLN A 93 22.58 -13.99 7.33
CA GLN A 93 23.93 -14.55 7.38
C GLN A 93 24.98 -13.45 7.16
N ASP A 94 25.78 -13.20 8.20
CA ASP A 94 27.01 -12.38 8.21
C ASP A 94 28.07 -12.79 7.16
N LEU A 95 27.78 -13.78 6.31
CA LEU A 95 28.67 -14.33 5.29
C LEU A 95 28.28 -13.90 3.87
N GLN A 96 27.03 -13.47 3.65
CA GLN A 96 26.52 -13.02 2.34
C GLN A 96 25.27 -12.14 2.53
N GLU A 97 25.45 -10.91 3.02
CA GLU A 97 24.34 -9.95 3.08
C GLU A 97 23.77 -9.76 1.67
N ILE A 98 22.50 -10.16 1.45
CA ILE A 98 21.78 -9.72 0.27
C ILE A 98 21.61 -8.21 0.43
N HIS A 99 22.43 -7.42 -0.26
CA HIS A 99 22.28 -5.97 -0.29
C HIS A 99 20.91 -5.63 -0.92
N LEU A 100 19.92 -5.40 -0.06
CA LEU A 100 18.58 -5.02 -0.49
C LEU A 100 18.63 -3.67 -1.18
N THR A 101 17.97 -3.60 -2.34
CA THR A 101 17.82 -2.37 -3.12
C THR A 101 16.34 -1.96 -3.12
N PRO A 102 16.02 -0.70 -3.45
CA PRO A 102 14.63 -0.29 -3.67
C PRO A 102 13.92 -1.14 -4.74
N MET A 103 14.65 -1.65 -5.73
CA MET A 103 14.11 -2.56 -6.75
C MET A 103 13.71 -3.91 -6.15
N HIS A 104 14.54 -4.49 -5.27
CA HIS A 104 14.21 -5.72 -4.55
C HIS A 104 12.92 -5.55 -3.74
N LEU A 105 12.81 -4.45 -2.99
CA LEU A 105 11.62 -4.12 -2.22
C LEU A 105 10.40 -3.88 -3.12
N ARG A 106 10.56 -3.17 -4.25
CA ARG A 106 9.50 -2.91 -5.24
C ARG A 106 8.93 -4.21 -5.80
N LEU A 107 9.79 -5.18 -6.12
CA LEU A 107 9.39 -6.44 -6.73
C LEU A 107 8.84 -7.45 -5.72
N LEU A 108 9.30 -7.45 -4.47
CA LEU A 108 8.72 -8.28 -3.41
C LEU A 108 7.24 -7.94 -3.11
N LEU A 109 6.81 -6.71 -3.37
CA LEU A 109 5.40 -6.33 -3.23
C LEU A 109 4.50 -7.04 -4.25
N HIS A 110 5.02 -7.48 -5.40
CA HIS A 110 4.23 -8.13 -6.44
C HIS A 110 3.55 -9.43 -5.94
N PRO A 111 4.28 -10.46 -5.46
CA PRO A 111 3.65 -11.66 -4.94
C PRO A 111 2.76 -11.39 -3.72
N LEU A 112 3.09 -10.41 -2.88
CA LEU A 112 2.25 -10.03 -1.74
C LEU A 112 0.92 -9.44 -2.19
N GLN A 113 0.93 -8.58 -3.21
CA GLN A 113 -0.29 -8.05 -3.82
C GLN A 113 -1.15 -9.16 -4.43
N THR A 114 -0.54 -10.13 -5.14
CA THR A 114 -1.27 -11.29 -5.67
C THR A 114 -1.99 -12.05 -4.57
N LEU A 115 -1.32 -12.33 -3.45
CA LEU A 115 -1.91 -13.05 -2.33
C LEU A 115 -3.06 -12.26 -1.67
N VAL A 116 -2.88 -10.96 -1.43
CA VAL A 116 -3.95 -10.10 -0.90
C VAL A 116 -5.15 -10.09 -1.84
N CYS A 117 -4.92 -9.85 -3.13
CA CYS A 117 -5.99 -9.80 -4.13
C CYS A 117 -6.77 -11.11 -4.19
N GLN A 118 -6.06 -12.24 -4.26
CA GLN A 118 -6.66 -13.57 -4.28
C GLN A 118 -7.55 -13.84 -3.07
N TYR A 119 -7.07 -13.55 -1.85
CA TYR A 119 -7.87 -13.80 -0.65
C TYR A 119 -9.02 -12.82 -0.48
N CYS A 120 -8.84 -11.54 -0.83
CA CYS A 120 -9.93 -10.56 -0.82
C CYS A 120 -11.04 -10.93 -1.83
N GLN A 121 -10.67 -11.36 -3.04
CA GLN A 121 -11.63 -11.86 -4.03
C GLN A 121 -12.37 -13.10 -3.54
N LEU A 122 -11.68 -14.07 -2.94
CA LEU A 122 -12.33 -15.26 -2.37
C LEU A 122 -13.28 -14.90 -1.22
N LEU A 123 -12.90 -13.95 -0.36
CA LEU A 123 -13.76 -13.43 0.71
C LEU A 123 -15.03 -12.77 0.17
N SER A 124 -14.94 -12.07 -0.96
CA SER A 124 -16.09 -11.43 -1.61
C SER A 124 -17.19 -12.44 -1.97
N CYS A 125 -16.81 -13.65 -2.41
CA CYS A 125 -17.75 -14.73 -2.71
C CYS A 125 -18.57 -15.19 -1.49
N PHE A 126 -18.04 -14.99 -0.27
CA PHE A 126 -18.73 -15.34 0.97
C PHE A 126 -19.72 -14.26 1.43
N SER A 127 -19.62 -13.03 0.93
CA SER A 127 -20.42 -11.89 1.40
C SER A 127 -21.83 -11.80 0.80
N ASP A 128 -22.09 -12.43 -0.35
CA ASP A 128 -23.33 -12.18 -1.12
C ASP A 128 -24.49 -13.17 -0.89
N SER A 129 -24.35 -14.17 -0.01
CA SER A 129 -25.41 -15.17 0.19
C SER A 129 -26.09 -15.05 1.55
N VAL A 130 -27.26 -14.40 1.55
CA VAL A 130 -28.23 -14.40 2.66
C VAL A 130 -28.85 -15.80 2.87
N ALA A 131 -28.61 -16.76 1.97
CA ALA A 131 -29.43 -17.98 1.86
C ALA A 131 -28.76 -19.30 2.27
N SER A 132 -27.45 -19.35 2.55
CA SER A 132 -26.81 -20.63 2.93
C SER A 132 -25.99 -20.52 4.20
N ARG A 133 -26.63 -20.84 5.34
CA ARG A 133 -25.97 -21.11 6.63
C ARG A 133 -25.23 -22.45 6.63
N SER A 134 -24.54 -22.76 5.52
CA SER A 134 -23.74 -23.97 5.42
C SER A 134 -22.53 -23.82 6.33
N ARG A 135 -22.38 -24.75 7.28
CA ARG A 135 -21.21 -24.83 8.18
C ARG A 135 -19.90 -24.84 7.39
N ASN A 136 -19.88 -25.50 6.23
CA ASN A 136 -18.70 -25.57 5.36
C ASN A 136 -18.34 -24.20 4.79
N ARG A 137 -19.33 -23.38 4.40
CA ARG A 137 -19.10 -22.01 3.90
C ARG A 137 -18.47 -21.13 4.98
N ALA A 138 -18.99 -21.21 6.21
CA ALA A 138 -18.44 -20.46 7.35
C ALA A 138 -16.99 -20.88 7.67
N LEU A 139 -16.71 -22.19 7.64
CA LEU A 139 -15.35 -22.73 7.85
C LEU A 139 -14.37 -22.25 6.77
N THR A 140 -14.75 -22.31 5.48
CA THR A 140 -13.89 -21.82 4.39
C THR A 140 -13.67 -20.31 4.50
N ALA A 141 -14.70 -19.54 4.84
CA ALA A 141 -14.58 -18.09 5.03
C ALA A 141 -13.68 -17.73 6.21
N ALA A 142 -13.73 -18.48 7.32
CA ALA A 142 -12.84 -18.31 8.45
C ALA A 142 -11.40 -18.67 8.09
N SER A 143 -11.18 -19.83 7.44
CA SER A 143 -9.85 -20.24 6.99
C SER A 143 -9.23 -19.24 6.01
N THR A 144 -10.04 -18.66 5.12
CA THR A 144 -9.58 -17.63 4.17
C THR A 144 -9.14 -16.35 4.89
N ARG A 145 -9.84 -15.94 5.96
CA ARG A 145 -9.41 -14.79 6.79
C ARG A 145 -8.07 -15.04 7.45
N VAL A 146 -7.86 -16.22 8.02
CA VAL A 146 -6.57 -16.59 8.63
C VAL A 146 -5.43 -16.52 7.60
N ARG A 147 -5.67 -16.98 6.36
CA ARG A 147 -4.67 -16.84 5.29
C ARG A 147 -4.40 -15.39 4.91
N LEU A 148 -5.41 -14.52 4.94
CA LEU A 148 -5.20 -13.09 4.72
C LEU A 148 -4.40 -12.45 5.86
N GLU A 149 -4.66 -12.84 7.11
CA GLU A 149 -3.88 -12.41 8.28
C GLU A 149 -2.41 -12.86 8.19
N GLU A 150 -2.14 -14.08 7.70
CA GLU A 150 -0.78 -14.54 7.41
C GLU A 150 -0.09 -13.63 6.37
N VAL A 151 -0.81 -13.20 5.33
CA VAL A 151 -0.28 -12.26 4.32
C VAL A 151 -0.09 -10.86 4.90
N GLN A 152 -0.94 -10.40 5.81
CA GLN A 152 -0.72 -9.16 6.56
C GLN A 152 0.56 -9.23 7.42
N ALA A 153 0.84 -10.39 8.03
CA ALA A 153 2.12 -10.60 8.73
C ALA A 153 3.30 -10.54 7.77
N LEU A 154 3.19 -11.11 6.56
CA LEU A 154 4.20 -10.96 5.51
C LEU A 154 4.40 -9.49 5.12
N LEU A 155 3.32 -8.73 4.92
CA LEU A 155 3.39 -7.28 4.67
C LEU A 155 4.12 -6.56 5.80
N GLY A 156 3.85 -6.91 7.06
CA GLY A 156 4.60 -6.42 8.22
C GLY A 156 6.10 -6.69 8.11
N ARG A 157 6.50 -7.92 7.75
CA ARG A 157 7.92 -8.26 7.51
C ARG A 157 8.53 -7.44 6.38
N TRP A 158 7.81 -7.24 5.29
CA TRP A 158 8.27 -6.38 4.20
C TRP A 158 8.52 -4.94 4.70
N PHE A 159 7.62 -4.41 5.52
CA PHE A 159 7.78 -3.06 6.08
C PHE A 159 8.99 -2.97 7.02
N ASP A 160 9.27 -4.02 7.81
CA ASP A 160 10.47 -4.07 8.63
C ASP A 160 11.76 -4.10 7.81
N LEU A 161 11.77 -4.83 6.68
CA LEU A 161 12.89 -4.77 5.73
C LEU A 161 13.07 -3.37 5.14
N ALA A 162 11.97 -2.73 4.73
CA ALA A 162 11.97 -1.36 4.23
C ALA A 162 12.53 -0.38 5.28
N ARG A 163 12.13 -0.51 6.55
CA ARG A 163 12.65 0.32 7.65
C ARG A 163 14.14 0.13 7.87
N ARG A 164 14.63 -1.10 7.85
CA ARG A 164 16.07 -1.39 7.95
C ARG A 164 16.84 -0.75 6.79
N TYR A 165 16.32 -0.89 5.56
CA TYR A 165 16.91 -0.24 4.39
C TYR A 165 17.00 1.29 4.57
N MET A 166 15.92 1.94 5.01
CA MET A 166 15.84 3.40 5.20
C MET A 166 16.71 3.93 6.35
N LYS A 167 17.10 3.08 7.32
CA LYS A 167 18.06 3.49 8.36
C LYS A 167 19.48 3.68 7.81
N CYS A 168 19.83 2.93 6.77
CA CYS A 168 21.17 2.93 6.20
C CYS A 168 21.27 3.70 4.87
N ASN A 169 20.13 4.05 4.25
CA ASN A 169 20.09 4.63 2.91
C ASN A 169 19.11 5.82 2.83
N PRO A 170 19.44 6.88 2.08
CA PRO A 170 18.50 7.97 1.83
C PRO A 170 17.29 7.48 0.99
N ILE A 171 16.11 8.03 1.27
CA ILE A 171 14.89 7.68 0.54
C ILE A 171 14.96 8.26 -0.88
N CYS A 172 15.05 7.39 -1.86
CA CYS A 172 14.92 7.75 -3.27
C CYS A 172 13.45 7.71 -3.72
N PRO A 173 13.09 8.32 -4.87
CA PRO A 173 11.71 8.37 -5.36
C PRO A 173 11.06 6.99 -5.54
N MET A 174 11.84 5.99 -5.99
CA MET A 174 11.35 4.61 -6.09
C MET A 174 10.98 4.04 -4.72
N MET A 175 11.81 4.26 -3.71
CA MET A 175 11.52 3.77 -2.36
C MET A 175 10.28 4.44 -1.78
N GLN A 176 10.09 5.73 -2.03
CA GLN A 176 8.88 6.44 -1.64
C GLN A 176 7.63 5.88 -2.36
N ALA A 177 7.73 5.56 -3.65
CA ALA A 177 6.66 4.90 -4.40
C ALA A 177 6.35 3.50 -3.85
N ASN A 178 7.38 2.73 -3.46
CA ASN A 178 7.22 1.42 -2.82
C ASN A 178 6.43 1.51 -1.52
N LEU A 179 6.70 2.53 -0.69
CA LEU A 179 5.96 2.75 0.56
C LEU A 179 4.49 3.07 0.29
N VAL A 180 4.19 3.86 -0.74
CA VAL A 180 2.79 4.12 -1.13
C VAL A 180 2.12 2.84 -1.62
N MET A 181 2.79 2.03 -2.45
CA MET A 181 2.26 0.74 -2.90
C MET A 181 2.03 -0.21 -1.74
N PHE A 182 2.98 -0.30 -0.80
CA PHE A 182 2.81 -1.08 0.43
C PHE A 182 1.54 -0.67 1.17
N HIS A 183 1.34 0.63 1.40
CA HIS A 183 0.13 1.10 2.09
C HIS A 183 -1.15 0.86 1.29
N LEU A 184 -1.13 0.94 -0.04
CA LEU A 184 -2.27 0.57 -0.88
C LEU A 184 -2.60 -0.93 -0.79
N ILE A 185 -1.59 -1.81 -0.82
CA ILE A 185 -1.76 -3.26 -0.71
C ILE A 185 -2.28 -3.63 0.68
N SER A 186 -1.68 -3.07 1.75
CA SER A 186 -2.13 -3.32 3.12
C SER A 186 -3.53 -2.76 3.37
N MET A 187 -3.87 -1.58 2.82
CA MET A 187 -5.23 -1.04 2.86
C MET A 187 -6.24 -1.95 2.14
N ASN A 188 -5.88 -2.56 1.00
CA ASN A 188 -6.74 -3.53 0.32
C ASN A 188 -6.96 -4.81 1.15
N ALA A 189 -6.06 -5.16 2.08
CA ALA A 189 -6.25 -6.31 2.98
C ALA A 189 -7.33 -6.06 4.05
N VAL A 190 -7.62 -4.80 4.36
CA VAL A 190 -8.60 -4.40 5.40
C VAL A 190 -9.81 -3.66 4.85
N THR A 191 -9.92 -3.55 3.52
CA THR A 191 -11.03 -2.87 2.85
C THR A 191 -11.60 -3.69 1.69
N ASN A 192 -12.85 -3.42 1.33
CA ASN A 192 -13.50 -3.95 0.13
C ASN A 192 -13.80 -2.78 -0.82
N PHE A 193 -12.82 -2.45 -1.66
CA PHE A 193 -12.88 -1.28 -2.52
C PHE A 193 -14.03 -1.31 -3.56
N PRO A 194 -14.35 -2.46 -4.19
CA PRO A 194 -15.55 -2.57 -5.04
C PRO A 194 -16.84 -2.16 -4.32
N GLU A 195 -16.99 -2.52 -3.05
CA GLU A 195 -18.14 -2.16 -2.22
C GLU A 195 -18.15 -0.69 -1.84
N ILE A 196 -16.97 -0.12 -1.55
CA ILE A 196 -16.80 1.32 -1.30
C ILE A 196 -17.21 2.14 -2.53
N GLU A 197 -16.77 1.74 -3.72
CA GLU A 197 -17.18 2.44 -4.94
C GLU A 197 -18.66 2.26 -5.27
N ARG A 198 -19.23 1.07 -5.00
CA ARG A 198 -20.68 0.84 -5.13
C ARG A 198 -21.47 1.78 -4.24
N LEU A 199 -21.02 1.98 -3.00
CA LEU A 199 -21.59 2.94 -2.06
C LEU A 199 -21.45 4.39 -2.58
N ALA A 200 -20.28 4.77 -3.10
CA ALA A 200 -20.05 6.10 -3.68
C ALA A 200 -20.93 6.39 -4.90
N ARG A 201 -21.30 5.35 -5.68
CA ARG A 201 -22.24 5.46 -6.82
C ARG A 201 -23.71 5.43 -6.41
N ARG A 202 -24.02 5.24 -5.12
CA ARG A 202 -25.39 5.06 -4.58
C ARG A 202 -26.14 3.90 -5.23
N GLU A 203 -25.43 2.86 -5.65
CA GLU A 203 -26.04 1.68 -6.24
C GLU A 203 -26.72 0.83 -5.15
N GLY A 204 -28.05 0.76 -5.18
CA GLY A 204 -28.86 -0.01 -4.21
C GLY A 204 -28.93 0.61 -2.82
N PHE A 205 -28.80 1.94 -2.72
CA PHE A 205 -28.74 2.68 -1.47
C PHE A 205 -30.07 3.37 -1.13
N ASP A 206 -30.68 2.99 -0.01
CA ASP A 206 -31.68 3.82 0.67
C ASP A 206 -31.00 4.51 1.87
N SER A 207 -31.31 5.78 2.13
CA SER A 207 -30.65 6.64 3.15
C SER A 207 -30.91 6.23 4.61
N ASN A 208 -31.19 4.96 4.88
CA ASN A 208 -31.41 4.44 6.23
C ASN A 208 -30.08 4.19 6.95
N PHE A 209 -29.94 4.73 8.17
CA PHE A 209 -28.76 4.58 9.01
C PHE A 209 -28.31 3.12 9.22
N GLN A 210 -29.25 2.19 9.43
CA GLN A 210 -28.93 0.76 9.61
C GLN A 210 -28.25 0.16 8.36
N GLN A 211 -28.68 0.59 7.17
CA GLN A 211 -28.08 0.16 5.91
C GLN A 211 -26.71 0.80 5.71
N ILE A 212 -26.52 2.06 6.11
CA ILE A 212 -25.20 2.72 6.14
C ILE A 212 -24.24 1.95 7.04
N MET A 213 -24.66 1.57 8.26
CA MET A 213 -23.82 0.76 9.18
C MET A 213 -23.45 -0.59 8.58
N TRP A 214 -24.44 -1.26 7.97
CA TRP A 214 -24.20 -2.56 7.35
C TRP A 214 -23.21 -2.46 6.17
N MET A 215 -23.38 -1.44 5.32
CA MET A 215 -22.47 -1.16 4.20
C MET A 215 -21.08 -0.78 4.68
N HIS A 216 -20.96 0.04 5.72
CA HIS A 216 -19.67 0.42 6.32
C HIS A 216 -18.90 -0.82 6.80
N ASN A 217 -19.55 -1.73 7.53
CA ASN A 217 -18.94 -3.00 7.95
C ASN A 217 -18.60 -3.93 6.77
N LYS A 218 -19.31 -3.84 5.64
CA LYS A 218 -18.97 -4.57 4.40
C LYS A 218 -17.75 -3.95 3.70
N CYS A 219 -17.56 -2.64 3.84
CA CYS A 219 -16.49 -1.88 3.21
C CYS A 219 -15.17 -1.93 4.00
N LEU A 220 -15.21 -1.84 5.32
CA LEU A 220 -14.04 -1.69 6.18
C LEU A 220 -14.03 -2.82 7.23
N SER A 221 -13.07 -3.74 7.13
CA SER A 221 -12.91 -4.85 8.08
C SER A 221 -12.11 -4.43 9.32
N ASP A 222 -11.11 -3.57 9.12
CA ASP A 222 -10.40 -2.87 10.21
C ASP A 222 -10.34 -1.37 9.88
N VAL A 223 -11.14 -0.59 10.59
CA VAL A 223 -11.26 0.86 10.37
C VAL A 223 -9.96 1.58 10.74
N GLN A 224 -9.33 1.21 11.85
CA GLN A 224 -8.15 1.91 12.34
C GLN A 224 -6.97 1.72 11.39
N GLU A 225 -6.73 0.48 10.94
CA GLU A 225 -5.68 0.19 9.96
C GLU A 225 -5.97 0.88 8.61
N ALA A 226 -7.22 0.82 8.13
CA ALA A 226 -7.61 1.45 6.88
C ALA A 226 -7.38 2.97 6.89
N ILE A 227 -7.76 3.64 7.99
CA ILE A 227 -7.56 5.08 8.16
C ILE A 227 -6.07 5.43 8.25
N VAL A 228 -5.27 4.67 9.00
CA VAL A 228 -3.82 4.91 9.08
C VAL A 228 -3.18 4.75 7.71
N HIS A 229 -3.46 3.68 6.96
CA HIS A 229 -2.90 3.49 5.63
C HIS A 229 -3.32 4.61 4.66
N ALA A 230 -4.58 5.06 4.70
CA ALA A 230 -5.05 6.20 3.92
C ALA A 230 -4.28 7.49 4.26
N GLY A 231 -4.04 7.76 5.55
CA GLY A 231 -3.22 8.90 6.00
C GLY A 231 -1.77 8.81 5.53
N GLN A 232 -1.15 7.63 5.62
CA GLN A 232 0.23 7.43 5.16
C GLN A 232 0.36 7.60 3.64
N ILE A 233 -0.63 7.17 2.85
CA ILE A 233 -0.68 7.41 1.41
C ILE A 233 -0.66 8.91 1.12
N LEU A 234 -1.52 9.70 1.79
CA LEU A 234 -1.55 11.16 1.61
C LEU A 234 -0.23 11.80 2.01
N ARG A 235 0.35 11.43 3.16
CA ARG A 235 1.65 11.93 3.63
C ARG A 235 2.74 11.70 2.59
N LEU A 236 2.93 10.44 2.19
CA LEU A 236 3.98 10.03 1.28
C LEU A 236 3.83 10.68 -0.11
N VAL A 237 2.61 10.77 -0.64
CA VAL A 237 2.34 11.43 -1.93
C VAL A 237 2.64 12.93 -1.87
N ARG A 238 2.31 13.60 -0.76
CA ARG A 238 2.58 15.03 -0.58
C ARG A 238 4.07 15.33 -0.41
N GLU A 239 4.81 14.43 0.24
CA GLU A 239 6.27 14.49 0.37
C GLU A 239 6.99 14.26 -0.97
N MET A 240 6.37 13.60 -1.96
CA MET A 240 6.98 13.40 -3.28
C MET A 240 7.08 14.73 -4.05
N PRO A 241 8.25 15.03 -4.65
CA PRO A 241 8.39 16.17 -5.56
C PRO A 241 7.39 16.06 -6.72
N ARG A 242 6.74 17.18 -7.05
CA ARG A 242 5.61 17.22 -7.98
C ARG A 242 5.91 16.59 -9.34
N GLY A 243 7.10 16.83 -9.88
CA GLY A 243 7.51 16.37 -11.22
C GLY A 243 7.90 14.89 -11.31
N ILE A 244 7.97 14.17 -10.19
CA ILE A 244 8.41 12.76 -10.16
C ILE A 244 7.38 11.81 -9.51
N ARG A 245 6.17 12.29 -9.26
CA ARG A 245 5.09 11.46 -8.75
C ARG A 245 4.76 10.34 -9.75
N PRO A 246 4.58 9.09 -9.31
CA PRO A 246 4.19 7.98 -10.18
C PRO A 246 2.90 8.31 -10.94
N PRO A 247 2.69 7.86 -12.20
CA PRO A 247 1.50 8.20 -12.99
C PRO A 247 0.17 7.89 -12.29
N TRP A 248 0.15 6.90 -11.40
CA TRP A 248 -1.02 6.46 -10.64
C TRP A 248 -1.26 7.22 -9.33
N TRP A 249 -0.45 8.21 -8.96
CA TRP A 249 -0.52 8.90 -7.67
C TRP A 249 -1.91 9.47 -7.35
N ALA A 250 -2.62 10.01 -8.34
CA ALA A 250 -3.97 10.53 -8.17
C ALA A 250 -4.98 9.41 -7.82
N GLY A 251 -4.77 8.21 -8.36
CA GLY A 251 -5.52 7.01 -7.98
C GLY A 251 -5.28 6.62 -6.53
N ALA A 252 -4.05 6.78 -6.02
CA ALA A 252 -3.75 6.53 -4.62
C ALA A 252 -4.48 7.51 -3.68
N VAL A 253 -4.49 8.80 -4.03
CA VAL A 253 -5.25 9.83 -3.31
C VAL A 253 -6.75 9.53 -3.34
N TYR A 254 -7.29 9.10 -4.48
CA TYR A 254 -8.70 8.69 -4.60
C TYR A 254 -9.05 7.53 -3.68
N ARG A 255 -8.22 6.47 -3.63
CA ARG A 255 -8.47 5.33 -2.74
C ARG A 255 -8.47 5.75 -1.27
N ALA A 256 -7.47 6.54 -0.86
CA ALA A 256 -7.41 7.10 0.49
C ALA A 256 -8.65 7.95 0.82
N ALA A 257 -9.05 8.83 -0.10
CA ALA A 257 -10.22 9.70 0.04
C ALA A 257 -11.51 8.89 0.25
N LEU A 258 -11.74 7.84 -0.53
CA LEU A 258 -12.94 7.02 -0.42
C LEU A 258 -12.98 6.19 0.87
N VAL A 259 -11.85 5.70 1.36
CA VAL A 259 -11.78 5.01 2.66
C VAL A 259 -12.17 5.95 3.80
N MET A 260 -11.57 7.14 3.85
CA MET A 260 -11.89 8.14 4.88
C MET A 260 -13.32 8.67 4.75
N TRP A 261 -13.79 8.90 3.52
CA TRP A 261 -15.17 9.26 3.25
C TRP A 261 -16.15 8.19 3.74
N THR A 262 -15.89 6.90 3.48
CA THR A 262 -16.75 5.81 3.93
C THR A 262 -16.89 5.79 5.45
N ASP A 263 -15.80 5.97 6.18
CA ASP A 263 -15.81 6.02 7.64
C ASP A 263 -16.54 7.26 8.19
N SER A 264 -16.41 8.40 7.51
CA SER A 264 -17.06 9.66 7.91
C SER A 264 -18.60 9.57 7.91
N LEU A 265 -19.19 8.72 7.04
CA LEU A 265 -20.65 8.53 6.97
C LEU A 265 -21.24 7.98 8.27
N VAL A 266 -20.44 7.23 9.04
CA VAL A 266 -20.87 6.60 10.30
C VAL A 266 -20.57 7.48 11.51
N ARG A 267 -19.47 8.24 11.45
CA ARG A 267 -19.06 9.15 12.52
C ARG A 267 -20.01 10.34 12.66
N ASN A 268 -20.48 10.90 11.55
CA ASN A 268 -21.35 12.08 11.55
C ASN A 268 -22.65 11.86 12.35
N GLU A 269 -23.24 10.67 12.25
CA GLU A 269 -24.51 10.31 12.91
C GLU A 269 -24.34 9.88 14.38
N SER A 270 -23.19 9.29 14.72
CA SER A 270 -22.87 8.87 16.10
C SER A 270 -22.51 10.03 17.03
N THR A 271 -22.22 11.22 16.48
CA THR A 271 -22.05 12.49 17.22
C THR A 271 -23.36 13.16 17.67
N SER A 272 -24.51 12.50 17.54
CA SER A 272 -25.76 12.97 18.18
C SER A 272 -25.56 13.13 19.71
N PRO A 273 -26.02 14.24 20.36
CA PRO A 273 -25.61 14.62 21.73
C PRO A 273 -25.99 13.67 22.87
N ARG A 274 -26.61 12.52 22.60
CA ARG A 274 -27.22 11.65 23.61
C ARG A 274 -26.27 10.62 24.25
N GLN A 275 -25.01 10.54 23.82
CA GLN A 275 -24.02 9.61 24.40
C GLN A 275 -22.79 10.28 25.05
N GLN A 276 -22.84 11.60 25.34
CA GLN A 276 -21.82 12.28 26.17
C GLN A 276 -22.01 11.99 27.68
N GLY A 277 -22.26 10.73 28.05
CA GLY A 277 -22.49 10.29 29.43
C GLY A 277 -21.27 9.69 30.12
N HIS A 278 -20.11 9.58 29.46
CA HIS A 278 -18.90 9.05 30.07
C HIS A 278 -17.74 10.00 29.83
N PHE A 279 -17.13 10.47 30.92
CA PHE A 279 -15.88 11.23 30.96
C PHE A 279 -14.84 10.58 30.04
N GLN A 280 -14.68 11.10 28.82
CA GLN A 280 -13.51 10.81 28.00
C GLN A 280 -12.43 11.85 28.36
N PRO A 281 -11.18 11.44 28.63
CA PRO A 281 -10.07 12.39 28.74
C PRO A 281 -9.95 13.21 27.45
N PRO A 282 -9.24 14.35 27.43
CA PRO A 282 -9.05 15.10 26.19
C PRO A 282 -8.37 14.17 25.17
N ASN A 283 -9.15 13.62 24.24
CA ASN A 283 -8.64 12.73 23.22
C ASN A 283 -7.71 13.56 22.33
N ALA A 284 -6.40 13.36 22.48
CA ALA A 284 -5.42 14.03 21.65
C ALA A 284 -5.74 13.77 20.17
N THR A 285 -5.82 14.85 19.38
CA THR A 285 -5.95 14.77 17.93
C THR A 285 -4.72 14.08 17.35
N LEU A 286 -4.94 13.22 16.38
CA LEU A 286 -3.92 12.41 15.73
C LEU A 286 -3.83 12.82 14.26
N ALA A 287 -2.78 13.53 13.88
CA ALA A 287 -2.51 13.88 12.48
C ALA A 287 -1.94 12.66 11.73
N ILE A 288 -2.81 11.84 11.15
CA ILE A 288 -2.45 10.56 10.50
C ILE A 288 -1.62 10.77 9.22
N ASP A 289 -1.62 11.98 8.68
CA ASP A 289 -0.89 12.40 7.48
C ASP A 289 0.40 13.18 7.78
N GLN A 290 0.79 13.31 9.05
CA GLN A 290 2.03 13.98 9.49
C GLN A 290 2.97 13.05 10.25
N LEU A 291 2.43 11.99 10.86
CA LEU A 291 3.21 11.03 11.64
C LEU A 291 3.58 9.82 10.78
N THR A 292 4.72 9.19 11.08
CA THR A 292 5.11 7.91 10.45
C THR A 292 4.31 6.75 11.03
N SER A 293 4.18 5.66 10.26
CA SER A 293 3.42 4.46 10.64
C SER A 293 3.87 3.82 11.96
N ASP A 294 5.13 4.00 12.36
CA ASP A 294 5.72 3.47 13.58
C ASP A 294 5.69 4.46 14.76
N HIS A 295 5.12 5.64 14.57
CA HIS A 295 4.98 6.62 15.64
C HIS A 295 4.10 6.07 16.78
N PRO A 296 4.47 6.24 18.07
CA PRO A 296 3.73 5.65 19.19
C PRO A 296 2.24 5.99 19.24
N MET A 297 1.86 7.20 18.79
CA MET A 297 0.44 7.59 18.70
C MET A 297 -0.32 6.83 17.62
N ILE A 298 0.30 6.52 16.48
CA ILE A 298 -0.30 5.69 15.42
C ILE A 298 -0.49 4.27 15.96
N LEU A 299 0.53 3.71 16.61
CA LEU A 299 0.46 2.38 17.21
C LEU A 299 -0.62 2.28 18.29
N ARG A 300 -0.80 3.30 19.14
CA ARG A 300 -1.87 3.36 20.14
C ARG A 300 -3.25 3.48 19.49
N TYR A 301 -3.39 4.26 18.42
CA TYR A 301 -4.64 4.36 17.69
C TYR A 301 -5.07 3.02 17.08
N VAL A 302 -4.14 2.30 16.44
CA VAL A 302 -4.42 0.97 15.88
C VAL A 302 -4.72 -0.05 16.97
N SER A 303 -3.84 -0.19 17.97
CA SER A 303 -3.95 -1.26 18.97
C SER A 303 -5.00 -1.02 20.06
N ARG A 304 -5.24 0.23 20.46
CA ARG A 304 -6.09 0.60 21.60
C ARG A 304 -7.30 1.44 21.21
N LYS A 305 -7.43 1.82 19.94
CA LYS A 305 -8.50 2.73 19.45
C LYS A 305 -8.50 4.08 20.18
N GLU A 306 -7.32 4.52 20.61
CA GLU A 306 -7.12 5.78 21.34
C GLU A 306 -6.73 6.91 20.38
N GLY A 307 -7.39 8.06 20.50
CA GLY A 307 -7.14 9.27 19.70
C GLY A 307 -8.18 9.53 18.62
N ILE A 308 -8.28 10.79 18.19
CA ILE A 308 -9.21 11.21 17.13
C ILE A 308 -8.38 11.48 15.86
N PRO A 309 -8.54 10.68 14.79
CA PRO A 309 -7.75 10.84 13.58
C PRO A 309 -8.18 12.10 12.82
N THR A 310 -7.19 12.84 12.33
CA THR A 310 -7.33 14.12 11.64
C THR A 310 -6.31 14.21 10.51
N LEU A 311 -6.60 15.03 9.50
CA LEU A 311 -5.69 15.39 8.42
C LEU A 311 -5.17 16.82 8.62
N THR A 312 -4.10 17.17 7.91
CA THR A 312 -3.43 18.46 8.07
C THR A 312 -3.24 19.13 6.72
N LYS A 313 -3.85 20.30 6.51
CA LYS A 313 -3.60 21.14 5.34
C LYS A 313 -2.17 21.69 5.34
N ARG A 314 -1.72 22.23 4.22
CA ARG A 314 -0.36 22.80 4.08
C ARG A 314 -0.09 24.00 4.98
N ASP A 315 -1.14 24.75 5.29
CA ASP A 315 -1.11 25.88 6.22
C ASP A 315 -1.12 25.44 7.70
N GLY A 316 -1.14 24.12 7.97
CA GLY A 316 -1.24 23.56 9.31
C GLY A 316 -2.68 23.43 9.83
N THR A 317 -3.69 23.84 9.06
CA THR A 317 -5.09 23.73 9.47
C THR A 317 -5.51 22.28 9.59
N ILE A 318 -6.12 21.93 10.71
CA ILE A 318 -6.62 20.58 10.99
C ILE A 318 -7.93 20.35 10.23
N VAL A 319 -8.05 19.19 9.60
CA VAL A 319 -9.26 18.70 8.93
C VAL A 319 -9.74 17.46 9.67
N THR A 320 -10.97 17.52 10.20
CA THR A 320 -11.57 16.38 10.90
C THR A 320 -12.10 15.35 9.90
N ILE A 321 -11.99 14.07 10.23
CA ILE A 321 -12.39 12.95 9.36
C ILE A 321 -13.88 12.56 9.56
N ASP A 322 -14.56 13.17 10.52
CA ASP A 322 -16.00 13.00 10.74
C ASP A 322 -16.88 13.75 9.72
N ASN A 323 -16.30 14.68 8.95
CA ASN A 323 -16.99 15.45 7.93
C ASN A 323 -16.61 14.98 6.52
N SER A 324 -17.55 14.28 5.87
CA SER A 324 -17.37 13.73 4.52
C SER A 324 -16.99 14.77 3.47
N PHE A 325 -17.61 15.95 3.51
CA PHE A 325 -17.32 17.06 2.60
C PHE A 325 -15.91 17.60 2.82
N ALA A 326 -15.50 17.79 4.08
CA ALA A 326 -14.19 18.32 4.42
C ALA A 326 -13.06 17.36 3.98
N VAL A 327 -13.24 16.05 4.17
CA VAL A 327 -12.31 15.01 3.71
C VAL A 327 -12.14 15.04 2.18
N LEU A 328 -13.26 15.05 1.45
CA LEU A 328 -13.23 15.07 -0.02
C LEU A 328 -12.62 16.36 -0.56
N SER A 329 -13.01 17.52 0.00
CA SER A 329 -12.44 18.81 -0.38
C SER A 329 -10.94 18.87 -0.12
N HIS A 330 -10.48 18.35 1.02
CA HIS A 330 -9.04 18.29 1.31
C HIS A 330 -8.30 17.40 0.31
N CYS A 331 -8.87 16.26 -0.08
CA CYS A 331 -8.23 15.39 -1.07
C CYS A 331 -8.21 16.04 -2.48
N VAL A 332 -9.21 16.86 -2.82
CA VAL A 332 -9.19 17.70 -4.03
C VAL A 332 -8.06 18.73 -3.96
N ASP A 333 -7.89 19.41 -2.81
CA ASP A 333 -6.76 20.33 -2.60
C ASP A 333 -5.41 19.61 -2.79
N VAL A 334 -5.26 18.37 -2.30
CA VAL A 334 -4.05 17.55 -2.49
C VAL A 334 -3.82 17.22 -3.97
N LEU A 335 -4.88 17.04 -4.76
CA LEU A 335 -4.76 16.84 -6.21
C LEU A 335 -4.29 18.11 -6.92
N ASP A 336 -4.70 19.30 -6.46
CA ASP A 336 -4.22 20.60 -6.99
C ASP A 336 -2.73 20.84 -6.77
N GLU A 337 -2.13 20.15 -5.81
CA GLU A 337 -0.71 20.26 -5.54
C GLU A 337 0.16 19.61 -6.62
N GLY A 338 -0.38 18.67 -7.40
CA GLY A 338 0.37 17.88 -8.38
C GLY A 338 0.40 18.47 -9.78
N VAL A 339 1.02 17.73 -10.72
CA VAL A 339 0.95 18.05 -12.15
C VAL A 339 -0.40 17.56 -12.69
N ALA A 340 -1.16 18.46 -13.32
CA ALA A 340 -2.44 18.12 -13.93
C ALA A 340 -2.25 17.15 -15.12
N THR A 341 -3.03 16.08 -15.12
CA THR A 341 -3.11 15.06 -16.16
C THR A 341 -4.56 14.71 -16.39
N ARG A 342 -4.91 14.14 -17.55
CA ARG A 342 -6.28 13.67 -17.81
C ARG A 342 -6.79 12.71 -16.73
N PHE A 343 -5.89 11.89 -16.19
CA PHE A 343 -6.23 10.96 -15.11
C PHE A 343 -6.52 11.69 -13.80
N SER A 344 -5.64 12.60 -13.36
CA SER A 344 -5.85 13.37 -12.12
C SER A 344 -7.09 14.27 -12.21
N ASP A 345 -7.38 14.85 -13.37
CA ASP A 345 -8.56 15.69 -13.59
C ASP A 345 -9.85 14.84 -13.53
N GLY A 346 -9.81 13.63 -14.11
CA GLY A 346 -10.90 12.66 -14.00
C GLY A 346 -11.18 12.26 -12.55
N ILE A 347 -10.12 12.03 -11.76
CA ILE A 347 -10.23 11.70 -10.33
C ILE A 347 -10.79 12.90 -9.53
N ARG A 348 -10.26 14.10 -9.75
CA ARG A 348 -10.77 15.34 -9.14
C ARG A 348 -12.27 15.48 -9.35
N ASN A 349 -12.71 15.39 -10.61
CA ASN A 349 -14.13 15.53 -10.96
C ASN A 349 -15.00 14.47 -10.27
N LYS A 350 -14.50 13.24 -10.06
CA LYS A 350 -15.21 12.22 -9.29
C LYS A 350 -15.38 12.64 -7.82
N LEU A 351 -14.31 13.11 -7.18
CA LEU A 351 -14.36 13.53 -5.77
C LEU A 351 -15.26 14.76 -5.57
N GLU A 352 -15.20 15.75 -6.46
CA GLU A 352 -16.07 16.93 -6.42
C GLU A 352 -17.55 16.57 -6.60
N ARG A 353 -17.85 15.66 -7.53
CA ARG A 353 -19.22 15.16 -7.71
C ARG A 353 -19.72 14.46 -6.46
N LEU A 354 -18.90 13.62 -5.84
CA LEU A 354 -19.24 12.92 -4.61
C LEU A 354 -19.49 13.89 -3.45
N ALA A 355 -18.70 14.97 -3.35
CA ALA A 355 -18.84 15.99 -2.30
C ALA A 355 -20.14 16.80 -2.40
N ARG A 356 -20.72 16.93 -3.60
CA ARG A 356 -21.97 17.68 -3.83
C ARG A 356 -23.24 16.91 -3.48
N GLY A 357 -23.13 15.60 -3.28
CA GLY A 357 -24.28 14.72 -3.05
C GLY A 357 -24.87 14.20 -4.34
#